data_AF-A0A161WS96-F1
#
_entry.id   AF-A0A161WS96-F1
#
_cell.length_a   1.000
_cell.length_b   1.000
_cell.length_c   1.000
_cell.angle_alpha   90.00
_cell.angle_beta   90.00
_cell.angle_gamma   90.00
#
_symmetry.space_group_name_H-M   'P 1'
#
loop_
_entity.id
_entity.type
_entity.pdbx_description
1 polymer ?
#
loop_
_entity_poly.entity_id
_entity_poly.type
_entity_poly.pdbx_seq_one_letter_code
_entity_poly.pdbx_strand_id
1 'polypeptide(L)'
;MDQMEPFSGILSNNASRNPDFYNWNRVKIRYCDGASFAGNSIFDNGTSLLYFRGQRIWEAIILDLLPKGLSNAKKALLGGCSAGGLAVFLHCDNFATYLPTNTSVKCFSDAGFFLDARDIMLNNTMRAFYKNLTSLQGVVDNMDKNCTKSEYYPEQYALPYIKTPVFILNTAYDVYQSVLLFAVVEKYKANKFLTWFTGQFHHILVPTSADPHGVWNHCKINPAECSPNQIDILQGFRLEMLNALRFFIEYSRRGGLFINSCFAHCQSESEDTWSGADSPRVNNKTIAEAVGDWYFGRRDTMEIDCAYPCDNTCHNLIGLRSSFRHYNGTSRFKHLT
;
A
#
# COMPACT_ATOMS: atom_id res chain seq x y z
N MET A 1 25.20 -9.67 -8.29
CA MET A 1 25.00 -10.43 -7.03
C MET A 1 23.64 -10.05 -6.51
N ASP A 2 22.74 -11.03 -6.37
CA ASP A 2 21.41 -10.82 -5.82
C ASP A 2 21.52 -10.32 -4.39
N GLN A 3 21.23 -9.04 -4.18
CA GLN A 3 21.06 -8.50 -2.85
C GLN A 3 19.82 -9.16 -2.25
N MET A 4 20.03 -9.99 -1.24
CA MET A 4 18.94 -10.58 -0.47
C MET A 4 18.14 -9.43 0.17
N GLU A 5 16.85 -9.37 -0.12
CA GLU A 5 15.94 -8.41 0.50
C GLU A 5 15.73 -8.85 1.96
N PRO A 6 16.09 -8.01 2.95
CA PRO A 6 15.90 -8.36 4.35
C PRO A 6 14.41 -8.39 4.69
N PHE A 7 14.04 -9.32 5.58
CA PHE A 7 12.71 -9.34 6.17
C PHE A 7 12.68 -8.47 7.42
N SER A 8 11.75 -7.52 7.46
CA SER A 8 11.52 -6.57 8.55
C SER A 8 10.03 -6.34 8.80
N GLY A 9 9.71 -5.71 9.93
CA GLY A 9 8.35 -5.40 10.33
C GLY A 9 7.51 -6.67 10.45
N ILE A 10 6.40 -6.73 9.72
CA ILE A 10 5.51 -7.89 9.67
C ILE A 10 6.20 -9.18 9.17
N LEU A 11 7.32 -9.08 8.44
CA LEU A 11 8.10 -10.23 7.96
C LEU A 11 9.27 -10.60 8.89
N SER A 12 9.53 -9.81 9.93
CA SER A 12 10.64 -10.06 10.86
C SER A 12 10.52 -11.41 11.56
N ASN A 13 11.61 -12.15 11.75
CA ASN A 13 11.65 -13.34 12.61
C ASN A 13 11.97 -13.03 14.08
N ASN A 14 12.09 -11.75 14.44
CA ASN A 14 12.35 -11.36 15.81
C ASN A 14 11.04 -11.33 16.61
N ALA A 15 10.86 -12.26 17.55
CA ALA A 15 9.65 -12.35 18.38
C ALA A 15 9.37 -11.08 19.20
N SER A 16 10.39 -10.31 19.58
CA SER A 16 10.18 -9.05 20.31
C SER A 16 9.63 -7.93 19.41
N ARG A 17 9.80 -8.04 18.09
CA ARG A 17 9.35 -7.04 17.11
C ARG A 17 8.14 -7.48 16.30
N ASN A 18 7.94 -8.79 16.15
CA ASN A 18 6.84 -9.37 15.39
C ASN A 18 6.22 -10.56 16.16
N PRO A 19 5.70 -10.33 17.38
CA PRO A 19 5.35 -11.40 18.31
C PRO A 19 4.33 -12.39 17.76
N ASP A 20 3.45 -11.95 16.86
CA ASP A 20 2.36 -12.75 16.31
C ASP A 20 2.76 -13.54 15.05
N PHE A 21 3.70 -13.03 14.25
CA PHE A 21 4.04 -13.60 12.95
C PHE A 21 5.51 -14.05 12.81
N TYR A 22 6.35 -13.89 13.84
CA TYR A 22 7.80 -14.15 13.75
C TYR A 22 8.18 -15.57 13.28
N ASN A 23 7.37 -16.56 13.65
CA ASN A 23 7.61 -17.98 13.32
C ASN A 23 6.77 -18.47 12.12
N TRP A 24 6.25 -17.55 11.31
CA TRP A 24 5.50 -17.94 10.11
C TRP A 24 6.44 -18.22 8.94
N ASN A 25 5.95 -19.04 8.00
CA ASN A 25 6.53 -19.09 6.65
C ASN A 25 6.30 -17.74 5.99
N ARG A 26 7.36 -17.16 5.43
CA ARG A 26 7.36 -15.80 4.88
C ARG A 26 7.80 -15.83 3.44
N VAL A 27 7.03 -15.17 2.59
CA VAL A 27 7.29 -15.05 1.16
C VAL A 27 7.17 -13.58 0.80
N LYS A 28 8.20 -13.04 0.15
CA LYS A 28 8.17 -11.69 -0.42
C LYS A 28 8.19 -11.80 -1.93
N ILE A 29 7.10 -11.39 -2.56
CA ILE A 29 6.95 -11.40 -4.01
C ILE A 29 7.48 -10.07 -4.54
N ARG A 30 8.50 -10.11 -5.41
CA ARG A 30 9.05 -8.89 -6.01
C ARG A 30 8.09 -8.35 -7.07
N TYR A 31 7.75 -7.07 -6.95
CA TYR A 31 6.90 -6.38 -7.90
C TYR A 31 7.67 -6.06 -9.19
N CYS A 32 7.19 -6.60 -10.32
CA CYS A 32 7.88 -6.47 -11.61
C CYS A 32 6.94 -6.32 -12.82
N ASP A 33 5.62 -6.31 -12.63
CA ASP A 33 4.65 -6.25 -13.73
C ASP A 33 4.11 -4.85 -14.01
N GLY A 34 4.24 -3.93 -13.04
CA GLY A 34 3.79 -2.55 -13.20
C GLY A 34 2.27 -2.38 -13.22
N ALA A 35 1.49 -3.40 -12.83
CA ALA A 35 0.02 -3.41 -12.83
C ALA A 35 -0.58 -4.12 -11.61
N SER A 36 0.04 -3.96 -10.43
CA SER A 36 -0.43 -4.51 -9.16
C SER A 36 -0.81 -6.00 -9.24
N PHE A 37 -0.01 -6.79 -9.96
CA PHE A 37 -0.25 -8.22 -10.19
C PHE A 37 -1.58 -8.55 -10.89
N ALA A 38 -2.24 -7.61 -11.55
CA ALA A 38 -3.55 -7.82 -12.14
C ALA A 38 -3.62 -7.45 -13.63
N GLY A 39 -2.57 -6.86 -14.19
CA GLY A 39 -2.51 -6.55 -15.62
C GLY A 39 -2.33 -7.78 -16.51
N ASN A 40 -2.93 -7.74 -17.71
CA ASN A 40 -2.77 -8.76 -18.75
C ASN A 40 -2.83 -8.20 -20.18
N SER A 41 -2.32 -6.98 -20.40
CA SER A 41 -2.30 -6.33 -21.72
C SER A 41 -0.89 -6.30 -22.35
N ILE A 42 -0.85 -5.99 -23.64
CA ILE A 42 0.38 -5.58 -24.33
C ILE A 42 0.17 -4.16 -24.80
N PHE A 43 1.11 -3.28 -24.49
CA PHE A 43 1.15 -1.94 -25.07
C PHE A 43 2.29 -1.88 -26.08
N ASP A 44 1.97 -1.47 -27.30
CA ASP A 44 2.92 -1.26 -28.38
C ASP A 44 2.61 0.08 -29.06
N ASN A 45 3.59 0.97 -29.08
CA ASN A 45 3.50 2.26 -29.78
C ASN A 45 4.48 2.38 -30.95
N GLY A 46 5.05 1.25 -31.41
CA GLY A 46 6.05 1.17 -32.46
C GLY A 46 7.48 1.51 -32.02
N THR A 47 7.66 2.10 -30.84
CA THR A 47 8.99 2.44 -30.27
C THR A 47 9.28 1.77 -28.93
N SER A 48 8.23 1.40 -28.20
CA SER A 48 8.27 0.79 -26.88
C SER A 48 7.21 -0.30 -26.80
N LEU A 49 7.64 -1.47 -26.35
CA LEU A 49 6.79 -2.63 -26.12
C LEU A 49 6.78 -2.94 -24.63
N LEU A 50 5.61 -2.86 -24.01
CA LEU A 50 5.41 -3.12 -22.58
C LEU A 50 4.48 -4.31 -22.38
N TYR A 51 4.88 -5.18 -21.46
CA TYR A 51 4.14 -6.37 -21.09
C TYR A 51 3.60 -6.23 -19.68
N PHE A 52 2.30 -6.00 -19.56
CA PHE A 52 1.61 -6.07 -18.27
C PHE A 52 1.17 -7.53 -18.09
N ARG A 53 1.88 -8.25 -17.22
CA ARG A 53 1.73 -9.71 -17.04
C ARG A 53 1.44 -10.09 -15.59
N GLY A 54 0.99 -9.12 -14.80
CA GLY A 54 0.73 -9.26 -13.38
C GLY A 54 -0.11 -10.48 -13.05
N GLN A 55 -1.25 -10.64 -13.73
CA GLN A 55 -2.16 -11.77 -13.49
C GLN A 55 -1.47 -13.13 -13.70
N ARG A 56 -0.70 -13.25 -14.76
CA ARG A 56 0.03 -14.50 -15.08
C ARG A 56 1.17 -14.76 -14.11
N ILE A 57 1.87 -13.70 -13.68
CA ILE A 57 2.94 -13.78 -12.69
C ILE A 57 2.36 -14.21 -11.34
N TRP A 58 1.24 -13.63 -10.93
CA TRP A 58 0.50 -14.00 -9.73
C TRP A 58 0.15 -15.49 -9.72
N GLU A 59 -0.54 -15.97 -10.77
CA GLU A 59 -0.92 -17.37 -10.90
C GLU A 59 0.28 -18.31 -10.84
N ALA A 60 1.34 -18.01 -11.60
CA ALA A 60 2.55 -18.82 -11.63
C ALA A 60 3.21 -18.93 -10.26
N ILE A 61 3.27 -17.83 -9.50
CA ILE A 61 3.88 -17.80 -8.16
C ILE A 61 3.05 -18.60 -7.17
N ILE A 62 1.72 -18.42 -7.14
CA ILE A 62 0.86 -19.16 -6.21
C ILE A 62 0.94 -20.66 -6.49
N LEU A 63 0.86 -21.07 -7.77
CA LEU A 63 0.96 -22.46 -8.17
C LEU A 63 2.32 -23.11 -7.80
N ASP A 64 3.41 -22.35 -7.84
CA ASP A 64 4.74 -22.81 -7.40
C ASP A 64 4.87 -22.91 -5.87
N LEU A 65 4.18 -22.04 -5.12
CA LEU A 65 4.19 -22.06 -3.65
C LEU A 65 3.31 -23.16 -3.05
N LEU A 66 2.22 -23.54 -3.71
CA LEU A 66 1.32 -24.62 -3.26
C LEU A 66 2.08 -25.90 -2.86
N PRO A 67 2.87 -26.55 -3.74
CA PRO A 67 3.61 -27.76 -3.38
C PRO A 67 4.74 -27.52 -2.37
N LYS A 68 5.20 -26.27 -2.18
CA LYS A 68 6.23 -25.90 -1.20
C LYS A 68 5.69 -25.72 0.22
N GLY A 69 4.42 -26.08 0.43
CA GLY A 69 3.79 -26.13 1.75
C GLY A 69 2.60 -25.18 1.92
N LEU A 70 2.38 -24.25 0.98
CA LEU A 70 1.22 -23.35 1.04
C LEU A 70 -0.10 -24.14 0.98
N SER A 71 -0.14 -25.26 0.25
CA SER A 71 -1.32 -26.15 0.21
C SER A 71 -1.65 -26.83 1.53
N ASN A 72 -0.73 -26.83 2.51
CA ASN A 72 -0.91 -27.41 3.85
C ASN A 72 -1.08 -26.34 4.93
N ALA A 73 -1.19 -25.06 4.55
CA ALA A 73 -1.32 -23.97 5.50
C ALA A 73 -2.62 -24.09 6.29
N LYS A 74 -2.57 -23.95 7.62
CA LYS A 74 -3.77 -23.82 8.46
C LYS A 74 -4.26 -22.38 8.57
N LYS A 75 -3.34 -21.44 8.38
CA LYS A 75 -3.54 -20.00 8.45
C LYS A 75 -2.73 -19.36 7.33
N ALA A 76 -3.32 -18.40 6.63
CA ALA A 76 -2.65 -17.64 5.60
C ALA A 76 -3.00 -16.16 5.75
N LEU A 77 -2.02 -15.30 5.46
CA LEU A 77 -2.18 -13.86 5.40
C LEU A 77 -1.61 -13.36 4.07
N LEU A 78 -2.47 -12.84 3.20
CA LEU A 78 -2.02 -12.14 2.00
C LEU A 78 -1.81 -10.67 2.36
N GLY A 79 -0.56 -10.22 2.31
CA GLY A 79 -0.18 -8.85 2.64
C GLY A 79 0.51 -8.13 1.49
N GLY A 80 0.43 -6.80 1.46
CA GLY A 80 1.21 -5.99 0.55
C GLY A 80 1.13 -4.51 0.86
N CYS A 81 2.13 -3.76 0.40
CA CYS A 81 2.12 -2.30 0.49
C CYS A 81 1.92 -1.61 -0.87
N SER A 82 1.24 -0.47 -0.91
CA SER A 82 1.16 0.43 -2.07
C SER A 82 0.47 -0.27 -3.24
N ALA A 83 1.11 -0.36 -4.41
CA ALA A 83 0.67 -1.23 -5.51
C ALA A 83 0.45 -2.69 -5.07
N GLY A 84 1.25 -3.21 -4.14
CA GLY A 84 1.03 -4.52 -3.52
C GLY A 84 -0.16 -4.55 -2.57
N GLY A 85 -0.46 -3.45 -1.87
CA GLY A 85 -1.66 -3.30 -1.04
C GLY A 85 -2.93 -3.22 -1.88
N LEU A 86 -2.86 -2.55 -3.04
CA LEU A 86 -3.90 -2.60 -4.07
C LEU A 86 -4.07 -4.03 -4.60
N ALA A 87 -2.98 -4.73 -4.90
CA ALA A 87 -3.03 -6.13 -5.31
C ALA A 87 -3.77 -7.02 -4.30
N VAL A 88 -3.71 -6.72 -2.99
CA VAL A 88 -4.51 -7.41 -1.98
C VAL A 88 -6.01 -7.26 -2.26
N PHE A 89 -6.52 -6.06 -2.54
CA PHE A 89 -7.94 -5.89 -2.84
C PHE A 89 -8.39 -6.64 -4.10
N LEU A 90 -7.51 -6.76 -5.09
CA LEU A 90 -7.79 -7.47 -6.35
C LEU A 90 -7.76 -8.99 -6.19
N HIS A 91 -6.82 -9.50 -5.40
CA HIS A 91 -6.53 -10.93 -5.34
C HIS A 91 -7.00 -11.64 -4.08
N CYS A 92 -7.49 -10.93 -3.06
CA CYS A 92 -7.79 -11.51 -1.75
C CYS A 92 -8.73 -12.72 -1.82
N ASP A 93 -9.87 -12.58 -2.51
CA ASP A 93 -10.82 -13.69 -2.64
C ASP A 93 -10.29 -14.80 -3.54
N ASN A 94 -9.60 -14.46 -4.63
CA ASN A 94 -8.96 -15.44 -5.52
C ASN A 94 -7.89 -16.27 -4.77
N PHE A 95 -7.06 -15.61 -3.96
CA PHE A 95 -6.06 -16.27 -3.11
C PHE A 95 -6.68 -17.30 -2.18
N ALA A 96 -7.81 -16.96 -1.54
CA ALA A 96 -8.52 -17.88 -0.66
C ALA A 96 -9.00 -19.14 -1.40
N THR A 97 -9.32 -19.05 -2.70
CA THR A 97 -9.78 -20.21 -3.48
C THR A 97 -8.68 -21.23 -3.80
N TYR A 98 -7.41 -20.84 -3.78
CA TYR A 98 -6.29 -21.78 -3.98
C TYR A 98 -6.02 -22.66 -2.76
N LEU A 99 -6.50 -22.25 -1.59
CA LEU A 99 -6.18 -22.89 -0.32
C LEU A 99 -7.28 -23.88 0.11
N PRO A 100 -6.93 -24.90 0.91
CA PRO A 100 -7.93 -25.81 1.48
C PRO A 100 -9.03 -25.07 2.23
N THR A 101 -10.25 -25.59 2.19
CA THR A 101 -11.44 -24.96 2.82
C THR A 101 -11.35 -24.83 4.34
N ASN A 102 -10.49 -25.60 5.00
CA ASN A 102 -10.22 -25.49 6.44
C ASN A 102 -9.12 -24.47 6.79
N THR A 103 -8.53 -23.80 5.79
CA THR A 103 -7.52 -22.77 5.99
C THR A 103 -8.17 -21.46 6.41
N SER A 104 -7.68 -20.84 7.48
CA SER A 104 -8.08 -19.48 7.83
C SER A 104 -7.30 -18.49 6.97
N VAL A 105 -7.96 -17.91 5.96
CA VAL A 105 -7.37 -16.91 5.07
C VAL A 105 -7.86 -15.52 5.47
N LYS A 106 -6.92 -14.58 5.62
CA LYS A 106 -7.21 -13.16 5.76
C LYS A 106 -6.24 -12.34 4.91
N CYS A 107 -6.57 -11.08 4.68
CA CYS A 107 -5.84 -10.19 3.81
C CYS A 107 -5.52 -8.87 4.50
N PHE A 108 -4.37 -8.29 4.21
CA PHE A 108 -3.86 -7.09 4.86
C PHE A 108 -3.31 -6.11 3.82
N SER A 109 -3.99 -5.00 3.64
CA SER A 109 -3.59 -3.94 2.70
C SER A 109 -2.97 -2.79 3.47
N ASP A 110 -1.68 -2.51 3.20
CA ASP A 110 -0.94 -1.36 3.73
C ASP A 110 -0.80 -0.29 2.65
N ALA A 111 -1.30 0.92 2.89
CA ALA A 111 -1.26 2.04 1.96
C ALA A 111 -1.80 1.70 0.55
N GLY A 112 -2.75 0.74 0.47
CA GLY A 112 -3.29 0.22 -0.78
C GLY A 112 -4.70 0.71 -1.10
N PHE A 113 -5.33 1.47 -0.19
CA PHE A 113 -6.64 2.08 -0.40
C PHE A 113 -6.48 3.47 -1.05
N PHE A 114 -6.70 3.57 -2.36
CA PHE A 114 -6.64 4.81 -3.12
C PHE A 114 -8.03 5.43 -3.32
N LEU A 115 -8.12 6.74 -3.12
CA LEU A 115 -9.37 7.48 -3.28
C LEU A 115 -9.56 7.96 -4.71
N ASP A 116 -10.82 7.98 -5.14
CA ASP A 116 -11.27 8.75 -6.29
C ASP A 116 -11.83 10.09 -5.81
N ALA A 117 -10.91 10.93 -5.33
CA ALA A 117 -11.17 12.29 -4.89
C ALA A 117 -10.96 13.30 -6.02
N ARG A 118 -11.36 14.55 -5.78
CA ARG A 118 -11.02 15.67 -6.67
C ARG A 118 -9.69 16.31 -6.25
N ASP A 119 -8.98 16.88 -7.21
CA ASP A 119 -7.77 17.65 -6.91
C ASP A 119 -8.08 19.01 -6.25
N ILE A 120 -7.05 19.78 -5.88
CA ILE A 120 -7.20 21.10 -5.24
C ILE A 120 -7.93 22.15 -6.10
N MET A 121 -8.08 21.90 -7.40
CA MET A 121 -8.87 22.73 -8.33
C MET A 121 -10.27 22.16 -8.57
N LEU A 122 -10.67 21.14 -7.81
CA LEU A 122 -11.93 20.42 -7.89
C LEU A 122 -12.12 19.64 -9.21
N ASN A 123 -11.03 19.31 -9.91
CA ASN A 123 -11.09 18.48 -11.11
C ASN A 123 -10.98 16.99 -10.77
N ASN A 124 -11.57 16.13 -11.61
CA ASN A 124 -11.52 14.67 -11.47
C ASN A 124 -10.20 14.08 -12.02
N THR A 125 -9.06 14.67 -11.66
CA THR A 125 -7.74 14.27 -12.17
C THR A 125 -7.38 12.85 -11.75
N MET A 126 -7.68 12.46 -10.50
CA MET A 126 -7.46 11.10 -10.00
C MET A 126 -8.24 10.06 -10.81
N ARG A 127 -9.53 10.32 -11.04
CA ARG A 127 -10.41 9.48 -11.86
C ARG A 127 -9.86 9.24 -13.26
N ALA A 128 -9.48 10.33 -13.93
CA ALA A 128 -8.95 10.28 -15.29
C ALA A 128 -7.64 9.48 -15.32
N PHE A 129 -6.78 9.67 -14.32
CA PHE A 129 -5.56 8.90 -14.15
C PHE A 129 -5.84 7.40 -13.99
N TYR A 130 -6.70 7.00 -13.04
CA TYR A 130 -7.02 5.59 -12.84
C TYR A 130 -7.65 4.94 -14.08
N LYS A 131 -8.56 5.64 -14.76
CA LYS A 131 -9.18 5.14 -16.00
C LYS A 131 -8.14 4.87 -17.08
N ASN A 132 -7.19 5.78 -17.28
CA ASN A 132 -6.12 5.60 -18.26
C ASN A 132 -5.19 4.45 -17.84
N LEU A 133 -4.88 4.33 -16.55
CA LEU A 133 -3.99 3.31 -16.02
C LEU A 133 -4.60 1.90 -16.16
N THR A 134 -5.86 1.71 -15.75
CA THR A 134 -6.54 0.41 -15.83
C THR A 134 -6.73 -0.04 -17.27
N SER A 135 -6.99 0.90 -18.20
CA SER A 135 -7.07 0.64 -19.63
C SER A 135 -5.72 0.22 -20.21
N LEU A 136 -4.65 0.96 -19.89
CA LEU A 136 -3.29 0.65 -20.35
C LEU A 136 -2.84 -0.74 -19.90
N GLN A 137 -3.06 -1.05 -18.62
CA GLN A 137 -2.59 -2.29 -17.99
C GLN A 137 -3.49 -3.51 -18.27
N GLY A 138 -4.71 -3.29 -18.78
CA GLY A 138 -5.70 -4.35 -18.99
C GLY A 138 -6.07 -5.06 -17.70
N VAL A 139 -6.30 -4.30 -16.62
CA VAL A 139 -6.66 -4.87 -15.30
C VAL A 139 -8.15 -5.23 -15.23
N VAL A 140 -9.00 -4.55 -16.02
CA VAL A 140 -10.46 -4.66 -15.97
C VAL A 140 -10.95 -6.10 -16.10
N ASP A 141 -10.31 -6.90 -16.95
CA ASP A 141 -10.70 -8.30 -17.19
C ASP A 141 -10.51 -9.21 -15.96
N ASN A 142 -9.64 -8.82 -15.03
CA ASN A 142 -9.31 -9.58 -13.82
C ASN A 142 -10.01 -9.03 -12.56
N MET A 143 -10.88 -8.03 -12.71
CA MET A 143 -11.64 -7.46 -11.60
C MET A 143 -12.89 -8.29 -11.27
N ASP A 144 -13.40 -8.13 -10.04
CA ASP A 144 -14.68 -8.74 -9.65
C ASP A 144 -15.81 -8.24 -10.57
N LYS A 145 -16.52 -9.18 -11.21
CA LYS A 145 -17.60 -8.88 -12.16
C LYS A 145 -18.80 -8.18 -11.52
N ASN A 146 -18.96 -8.26 -10.21
CA ASN A 146 -19.98 -7.52 -9.47
C ASN A 146 -19.58 -6.04 -9.26
N CYS A 147 -18.28 -5.73 -9.36
CA CYS A 147 -17.71 -4.38 -9.33
C CYS A 147 -17.58 -3.79 -10.75
N THR A 148 -18.54 -4.06 -11.64
CA THR A 148 -18.52 -3.64 -13.06
C THR A 148 -19.18 -2.28 -13.33
N LYS A 149 -19.78 -1.65 -12.32
CA LYS A 149 -20.47 -0.36 -12.48
C LYS A 149 -19.53 0.82 -12.71
N SER A 150 -18.24 0.67 -12.44
CA SER A 150 -17.22 1.68 -12.73
C SER A 150 -16.20 1.11 -13.72
N GLU A 151 -16.03 1.75 -14.87
CA GLU A 151 -14.99 1.42 -15.87
C GLU A 151 -13.54 1.62 -15.36
N TYR A 152 -13.37 1.94 -14.07
CA TYR A 152 -12.13 2.25 -13.37
C TYR A 152 -12.30 1.85 -11.89
N TYR A 153 -11.22 1.42 -11.24
CA TYR A 153 -11.28 0.74 -9.94
C TYR A 153 -10.47 1.50 -8.88
N PRO A 154 -11.04 2.51 -8.24
CA PRO A 154 -10.58 2.90 -6.92
C PRO A 154 -11.13 1.87 -5.92
N GLU A 155 -10.28 1.39 -5.01
CA GLU A 155 -10.54 0.28 -4.08
C GLU A 155 -11.74 0.59 -3.16
N GLN A 156 -12.10 1.86 -3.03
CA GLN A 156 -13.35 2.31 -2.40
C GLN A 156 -14.62 1.66 -2.98
N TYR A 157 -14.65 1.29 -4.27
CA TYR A 157 -15.81 0.62 -4.88
C TYR A 157 -15.70 -0.91 -4.83
N ALA A 158 -14.48 -1.41 -4.72
CA ALA A 158 -14.13 -2.82 -4.62
C ALA A 158 -14.53 -3.44 -3.28
N LEU A 159 -14.21 -2.71 -2.22
CA LEU A 159 -14.21 -3.19 -0.85
C LEU A 159 -15.53 -3.87 -0.43
N PRO A 160 -16.73 -3.40 -0.82
CA PRO A 160 -17.99 -4.06 -0.47
C PRO A 160 -18.17 -5.46 -1.05
N TYR A 161 -17.43 -5.81 -2.12
CA TYR A 161 -17.58 -7.09 -2.82
C TYR A 161 -16.61 -8.18 -2.31
N ILE A 162 -15.58 -7.79 -1.55
CA ILE A 162 -14.59 -8.73 -1.01
C ILE A 162 -15.19 -9.53 0.14
N LYS A 163 -15.17 -10.85 0.02
CA LYS A 163 -15.79 -11.78 0.98
C LYS A 163 -14.83 -12.19 2.10
N THR A 164 -13.55 -12.32 1.76
CA THR A 164 -12.47 -12.70 2.66
C THR A 164 -12.16 -11.54 3.62
N PRO A 165 -11.91 -11.79 4.92
CA PRO A 165 -11.61 -10.72 5.87
C PRO A 165 -10.39 -9.89 5.45
N VAL A 166 -10.56 -8.57 5.36
CA VAL A 166 -9.49 -7.61 5.02
C VAL A 166 -9.20 -6.71 6.21
N PHE A 167 -7.92 -6.45 6.46
CA PHE A 167 -7.45 -5.37 7.32
C PHE A 167 -6.87 -4.25 6.46
N ILE A 168 -7.32 -3.03 6.70
CA ILE A 168 -6.87 -1.84 5.98
C ILE A 168 -5.98 -1.02 6.92
N LEU A 169 -4.70 -0.94 6.60
CA LEU A 169 -3.77 0.00 7.18
C LEU A 169 -3.52 1.11 6.16
N ASN A 170 -3.95 2.32 6.47
CA ASN A 170 -3.72 3.45 5.58
C ASN A 170 -3.45 4.70 6.42
N THR A 171 -2.62 5.60 5.93
CA THR A 171 -2.51 6.93 6.53
C THR A 171 -3.60 7.84 5.97
N ALA A 172 -4.17 8.70 6.81
CA ALA A 172 -5.15 9.69 6.38
C ALA A 172 -4.57 10.72 5.39
N TYR A 173 -3.25 10.93 5.43
CA TYR A 173 -2.50 11.84 4.57
C TYR A 173 -1.40 11.07 3.83
N ASP A 174 -1.78 9.97 3.19
CA ASP A 174 -0.86 9.15 2.41
C ASP A 174 -0.04 9.99 1.44
N VAL A 175 1.28 9.93 1.56
CA VAL A 175 2.17 10.86 0.85
C VAL A 175 2.15 10.63 -0.67
N TYR A 176 1.80 9.43 -1.13
CA TYR A 176 1.63 9.16 -2.57
C TYR A 176 0.34 9.78 -3.11
N GLN A 177 -0.74 9.76 -2.34
CA GLN A 177 -2.02 10.34 -2.75
C GLN A 177 -2.05 11.87 -2.56
N SER A 178 -1.56 12.34 -1.42
CA SER A 178 -1.71 13.72 -0.97
C SER A 178 -0.69 14.66 -1.59
N VAL A 179 0.58 14.28 -1.77
CA VAL A 179 1.61 15.33 -1.86
C VAL A 179 2.92 15.03 -2.61
N LEU A 180 3.48 13.82 -2.66
CA LEU A 180 4.86 13.66 -3.12
C LEU A 180 5.11 12.50 -4.07
N LEU A 181 5.54 12.87 -5.28
CA LEU A 181 6.59 12.16 -5.99
C LEU A 181 7.58 13.10 -6.72
N PHE A 182 8.04 14.18 -6.05
CA PHE A 182 9.09 15.04 -6.61
C PHE A 182 10.51 14.51 -6.33
N ALA A 183 10.72 13.77 -5.22
CA ALA A 183 12.08 13.40 -4.76
C ALA A 183 12.70 12.16 -5.44
N VAL A 184 11.91 11.29 -6.10
CA VAL A 184 12.46 10.09 -6.76
C VAL A 184 13.05 10.41 -8.13
N VAL A 185 12.48 11.39 -8.83
CA VAL A 185 12.89 11.73 -10.20
C VAL A 185 14.29 12.36 -10.24
N GLU A 186 14.67 13.16 -9.24
CA GLU A 186 15.99 13.81 -9.20
C GLU A 186 17.13 12.83 -8.84
N LYS A 187 16.91 11.86 -7.95
CA LYS A 187 17.96 10.94 -7.49
C LYS A 187 18.11 9.66 -8.34
N TYR A 188 17.09 9.29 -9.11
CA TYR A 188 17.07 8.05 -9.92
C TYR A 188 16.98 8.29 -11.43
N LYS A 189 17.58 9.38 -11.94
CA LYS A 189 17.75 9.61 -13.41
C LYS A 189 18.40 8.42 -14.15
N ALA A 190 19.04 7.49 -13.44
CA ALA A 190 19.67 6.29 -14.01
C ALA A 190 18.75 5.06 -14.18
N ASN A 191 17.56 5.00 -13.57
CA ASN A 191 16.67 3.84 -13.68
C ASN A 191 15.37 4.19 -14.41
N LYS A 192 15.38 4.04 -15.74
CA LYS A 192 14.24 4.32 -16.63
C LYS A 192 12.92 3.68 -16.18
N PHE A 193 12.95 2.49 -15.59
CA PHE A 193 11.74 1.81 -15.11
C PHE A 193 11.17 2.49 -13.86
N LEU A 194 12.02 2.89 -12.92
CA LEU A 194 11.59 3.57 -11.70
C LEU A 194 11.11 5.00 -12.04
N THR A 195 11.83 5.73 -12.88
CA THR A 195 11.40 7.07 -13.34
C THR A 195 10.08 7.02 -14.11
N TRP A 196 9.87 5.99 -14.94
CA TRP A 196 8.61 5.77 -15.64
C TRP A 196 7.48 5.37 -14.68
N PHE A 197 7.70 4.44 -13.75
CA PHE A 197 6.72 3.99 -12.75
C PHE A 197 6.31 5.13 -11.81
N THR A 198 7.27 5.90 -11.30
CA THR A 198 6.99 7.09 -10.49
C THR A 198 6.39 8.23 -11.30
N GLY A 199 6.68 8.27 -12.60
CA GLY A 199 6.03 9.16 -13.55
C GLY A 199 4.60 8.77 -13.88
N GLN A 200 4.16 7.54 -13.54
CA GLN A 200 2.76 7.17 -13.66
C GLN A 200 1.95 7.80 -12.53
N PHE A 201 2.39 7.70 -11.28
CA PHE A 201 1.71 8.33 -10.14
C PHE A 201 2.03 9.83 -10.09
N HIS A 202 1.37 10.60 -10.96
CA HIS A 202 1.35 12.07 -10.89
C HIS A 202 0.88 12.51 -9.51
N HIS A 203 1.36 13.64 -8.97
CA HIS A 203 0.86 14.20 -7.70
C HIS A 203 -0.68 14.27 -7.71
N ILE A 204 -1.34 13.29 -7.09
CA ILE A 204 -2.72 12.97 -7.46
C ILE A 204 -3.67 14.05 -6.89
N LEU A 205 -3.46 14.48 -5.64
CA LEU A 205 -4.23 15.57 -5.02
C LEU A 205 -3.77 16.96 -5.44
N VAL A 206 -2.45 17.16 -5.62
CA VAL A 206 -1.84 18.46 -5.98
C VAL A 206 -0.99 18.34 -7.26
N PRO A 207 -1.61 18.10 -8.43
CA PRO A 207 -0.88 17.97 -9.70
C PRO A 207 -0.22 19.29 -10.09
N THR A 208 0.87 19.23 -10.84
CA THR A 208 1.58 20.44 -11.32
C THR A 208 0.68 21.36 -12.13
N SER A 209 -0.31 20.81 -12.84
CA SER A 209 -1.34 21.58 -13.55
C SER A 209 -2.28 22.37 -12.63
N ALA A 210 -2.46 21.92 -11.39
CA ALA A 210 -3.30 22.56 -10.38
C ALA A 210 -2.50 23.50 -9.45
N ASP A 211 -1.17 23.40 -9.43
CA ASP A 211 -0.27 24.28 -8.67
C ASP A 211 0.86 24.84 -9.56
N PRO A 212 0.55 25.63 -10.60
CA PRO A 212 1.55 26.12 -11.56
C PRO A 212 2.58 27.08 -10.94
N HIS A 213 2.24 27.70 -9.80
CA HIS A 213 3.11 28.63 -9.08
C HIS A 213 3.89 27.98 -7.94
N GLY A 214 3.70 26.68 -7.68
CA GLY A 214 4.46 25.94 -6.67
C GLY A 214 4.15 26.33 -5.22
N VAL A 215 2.93 26.80 -4.95
CA VAL A 215 2.47 27.22 -3.62
C VAL A 215 2.53 26.07 -2.61
N TRP A 216 2.37 24.83 -3.09
CA TRP A 216 2.42 23.63 -2.25
C TRP A 216 3.82 23.06 -2.07
N ASN A 217 4.85 23.59 -2.73
CA ASN A 217 6.20 22.97 -2.70
C ASN A 217 6.76 22.79 -1.28
N HIS A 218 6.55 23.76 -0.39
CA HIS A 218 6.99 23.70 1.00
C HIS A 218 6.20 22.67 1.80
N CYS A 219 4.87 22.79 1.76
CA CYS A 219 3.93 21.83 2.38
C CYS A 219 4.17 20.39 1.89
N LYS A 220 4.58 20.23 0.63
CA LYS A 220 4.86 18.92 0.04
C LYS A 220 6.07 18.21 0.66
N ILE A 221 7.05 18.99 1.11
CA ILE A 221 8.29 18.48 1.70
C ILE A 221 8.15 18.34 3.22
N ASN A 222 7.46 19.30 3.84
CA ASN A 222 7.32 19.40 5.28
C ASN A 222 5.89 19.81 5.65
N PRO A 223 5.08 18.94 6.29
CA PRO A 223 3.70 19.26 6.67
C PRO A 223 3.60 20.43 7.65
N ALA A 224 4.66 20.67 8.44
CA ALA A 224 4.71 21.80 9.37
C ALA A 224 4.82 23.16 8.65
N GLU A 225 5.19 23.17 7.37
CA GLU A 225 5.24 24.38 6.52
C GLU A 225 3.95 24.62 5.73
N CYS A 226 2.93 23.77 5.90
CA CYS A 226 1.63 23.99 5.29
C CYS A 226 0.93 25.20 5.95
N SER A 227 0.40 26.10 5.13
CA SER A 227 -0.52 27.15 5.58
C SER A 227 -1.82 26.56 6.14
N PRO A 228 -2.57 27.30 6.98
CA PRO A 228 -3.87 26.84 7.48
C PRO A 228 -4.82 26.36 6.37
N ASN A 229 -4.88 27.08 5.25
CA ASN A 229 -5.71 26.70 4.10
C ASN A 229 -5.26 25.37 3.46
N GLN A 230 -3.95 25.11 3.39
CA GLN A 230 -3.43 23.84 2.88
C GLN A 230 -3.74 22.68 3.82
N ILE A 231 -3.65 22.92 5.14
CA ILE A 231 -4.09 21.95 6.14
C ILE A 231 -5.58 21.66 5.99
N ASP A 232 -6.44 22.67 5.84
CA ASP A 232 -7.88 22.48 5.68
C ASP A 232 -8.22 21.60 4.46
N ILE A 233 -7.49 21.78 3.36
CA ILE A 233 -7.62 20.93 2.16
C ILE A 233 -7.21 19.48 2.46
N LEU A 234 -6.09 19.27 3.15
CA LEU A 234 -5.65 17.93 3.58
C LEU A 234 -6.66 17.30 4.55
N GLN A 235 -7.30 18.09 5.42
CA GLN A 235 -8.38 17.62 6.28
C GLN A 235 -9.62 17.21 5.48
N GLY A 236 -9.96 17.97 4.43
CA GLY A 236 -11.00 17.59 3.47
C GLY A 236 -10.70 16.21 2.85
N PHE A 237 -9.47 15.99 2.41
CA PHE A 237 -9.04 14.70 1.86
C PHE A 237 -9.17 13.55 2.88
N ARG A 238 -8.77 13.76 4.13
CA ARG A 238 -8.99 12.80 5.23
C ARG A 238 -10.48 12.48 5.40
N LEU A 239 -11.36 13.48 5.36
CA LEU A 239 -12.80 13.27 5.49
C LEU A 239 -13.37 12.47 4.31
N GLU A 240 -12.88 12.70 3.09
CA GLU A 240 -13.24 11.88 1.92
C GLU A 240 -12.84 10.41 2.12
N MET A 241 -11.65 10.13 2.68
CA MET A 241 -11.22 8.76 3.01
C MET A 241 -12.16 8.09 4.00
N LEU A 242 -12.46 8.77 5.11
CA LEU A 242 -13.33 8.23 6.15
C LEU A 242 -14.75 8.01 5.63
N ASN A 243 -15.24 8.90 4.77
CA ASN A 243 -16.54 8.74 4.14
C ASN A 243 -16.57 7.55 3.16
N ALA A 244 -15.51 7.35 2.38
CA ALA A 244 -15.37 6.18 1.49
C ALA A 244 -15.33 4.87 2.29
N LEU A 245 -14.75 4.88 3.49
CA LEU A 245 -14.68 3.73 4.39
C LEU A 245 -15.89 3.59 5.33
N ARG A 246 -16.84 4.53 5.33
CA ARG A 246 -17.93 4.62 6.32
C ARG A 246 -18.70 3.30 6.46
N PHE A 247 -19.09 2.68 5.35
CA PHE A 247 -19.83 1.42 5.40
C PHE A 247 -18.98 0.27 5.96
N PHE A 248 -17.69 0.25 5.68
CA PHE A 248 -16.79 -0.74 6.25
C PHE A 248 -16.65 -0.54 7.77
N ILE A 249 -16.48 0.70 8.21
CA ILE A 249 -16.37 1.08 9.63
C ILE A 249 -17.65 0.71 10.40
N GLU A 250 -18.82 1.04 9.86
CA GLU A 250 -20.10 0.85 10.54
C GLU A 250 -20.57 -0.61 10.56
N TYR A 251 -20.35 -1.35 9.47
CA TYR A 251 -21.02 -2.65 9.26
C TYR A 251 -20.08 -3.86 9.18
N SER A 252 -18.76 -3.68 8.96
CA SER A 252 -17.85 -4.82 8.88
C SER A 252 -17.62 -5.43 10.26
N ARG A 253 -17.94 -6.72 10.41
CA ARG A 253 -17.71 -7.50 11.64
C ARG A 253 -16.49 -8.41 11.59
N ARG A 254 -15.87 -8.52 10.41
CA ARG A 254 -14.73 -9.41 10.16
C ARG A 254 -13.49 -8.65 9.70
N GLY A 255 -13.67 -7.44 9.19
CA GLY A 255 -12.57 -6.58 8.78
C GLY A 255 -11.87 -5.91 9.96
N GLY A 256 -10.72 -5.31 9.68
CA GLY A 256 -10.03 -4.43 10.62
C GLY A 256 -9.53 -3.18 9.92
N LEU A 257 -9.29 -2.14 10.70
CA LEU A 257 -8.91 -0.83 10.21
C LEU A 257 -7.90 -0.19 11.16
N PHE A 258 -6.87 0.42 10.59
CA PHE A 258 -5.93 1.29 11.29
C PHE A 258 -5.63 2.50 10.40
N ILE A 259 -6.30 3.62 10.69
CA ILE A 259 -6.08 4.91 10.02
C ILE A 259 -5.36 5.84 10.98
N ASN A 260 -4.06 6.06 10.78
CA ASN A 260 -3.30 7.06 11.53
C ASN A 260 -3.18 8.37 10.76
N SER A 261 -2.88 9.46 11.47
CA SER A 261 -2.75 10.79 10.88
C SER A 261 -1.32 11.21 10.57
N CYS A 262 -0.42 10.24 10.38
CA CYS A 262 0.93 10.49 9.93
C CYS A 262 0.97 10.80 8.43
N PHE A 263 1.95 11.62 8.02
CA PHE A 263 2.37 11.69 6.62
C PHE A 263 3.35 10.55 6.34
N ALA A 264 2.87 9.39 5.94
CA ALA A 264 3.70 8.22 5.64
C ALA A 264 3.08 7.34 4.55
N HIS A 265 3.90 6.42 4.01
CA HIS A 265 3.51 5.39 3.05
C HIS A 265 4.31 4.10 3.35
N CYS A 266 3.67 2.94 3.27
CA CYS A 266 4.24 1.64 3.65
C CYS A 266 4.77 1.56 5.09
N GLN A 267 3.90 1.26 6.03
CA GLN A 267 4.24 1.25 7.45
C GLN A 267 4.51 -0.16 8.01
N SER A 268 4.08 -1.21 7.34
CA SER A 268 4.11 -2.58 7.88
C SER A 268 5.43 -3.32 7.67
N GLU A 269 6.18 -2.99 6.62
CA GLU A 269 7.46 -3.63 6.31
C GLU A 269 8.65 -2.95 7.01
N SER A 270 8.43 -1.84 7.71
CA SER A 270 9.47 -1.12 8.47
C SER A 270 9.29 -1.37 9.96
N GLU A 271 10.37 -1.79 10.64
CA GLU A 271 10.35 -1.99 12.10
C GLU A 271 10.00 -0.71 12.87
N ASP A 272 10.52 0.43 12.40
CA ASP A 272 10.36 1.74 13.03
C ASP A 272 8.86 2.13 13.12
N THR A 273 8.03 1.64 12.20
CA THR A 273 6.60 1.96 12.12
C THR A 273 5.69 0.80 12.53
N TRP A 274 6.14 -0.45 12.39
CA TRP A 274 5.35 -1.63 12.70
C TRP A 274 5.15 -1.82 14.20
N SER A 275 6.25 -1.82 14.96
CA SER A 275 6.27 -2.16 16.39
C SER A 275 7.36 -1.45 17.20
N GLY A 276 8.09 -0.51 16.59
CA GLY A 276 9.12 0.30 17.25
C GLY A 276 8.60 0.97 18.53
N ALA A 277 9.51 1.24 19.47
CA ALA A 277 9.14 1.90 20.73
C ALA A 277 8.52 3.29 20.49
N ASP A 278 9.02 3.99 19.47
CA ASP A 278 8.55 5.27 18.97
C ASP A 278 7.65 5.13 17.74
N SER A 279 7.10 3.94 17.44
CA SER A 279 6.22 3.78 16.28
C SER A 279 4.94 4.61 16.42
N PRO A 280 4.29 4.99 15.31
CA PRO A 280 2.96 5.59 15.35
C PRO A 280 1.95 4.76 16.15
N ARG A 281 1.08 5.42 16.90
CA ARG A 281 0.08 4.79 17.76
C ARG A 281 -1.26 5.48 17.66
N VAL A 282 -2.30 4.67 17.46
CA VAL A 282 -3.69 5.12 17.58
C VAL A 282 -4.29 4.47 18.81
N ASN A 283 -4.88 5.27 19.71
CA ASN A 283 -5.39 4.79 21.00
C ASN A 283 -4.36 3.96 21.78
N ASN A 284 -3.10 4.41 21.77
CA ASN A 284 -1.94 3.77 22.40
C ASN A 284 -1.56 2.37 21.84
N LYS A 285 -2.15 1.94 20.72
CA LYS A 285 -1.80 0.67 20.05
C LYS A 285 -0.86 0.89 18.88
N THR A 286 0.15 0.05 18.77
CA THR A 286 0.98 -0.09 17.57
C THR A 286 0.20 -0.76 16.43
N ILE A 287 0.73 -0.63 15.22
CA ILE A 287 0.21 -1.33 14.04
C ILE A 287 0.29 -2.85 14.26
N ALA A 288 1.42 -3.35 14.76
CA ALA A 288 1.62 -4.76 15.09
C ALA A 288 0.54 -5.32 16.03
N GLU A 289 0.27 -4.62 17.13
CA GLU A 289 -0.76 -5.02 18.10
C GLU A 289 -2.16 -5.05 17.47
N ALA A 290 -2.50 -4.01 16.71
CA ALA A 290 -3.79 -3.90 16.02
C ALA A 290 -4.01 -5.03 15.00
N VAL A 291 -3.03 -5.29 14.13
CA VAL A 291 -3.11 -6.36 13.13
C VAL A 291 -3.13 -7.74 13.80
N GLY A 292 -2.33 -7.95 14.84
CA GLY A 292 -2.33 -9.18 15.61
C GLY A 292 -3.68 -9.44 16.29
N ASP A 293 -4.23 -8.44 16.98
CA ASP A 293 -5.52 -8.55 17.66
C ASP A 293 -6.64 -8.92 16.69
N TRP A 294 -6.70 -8.25 15.53
CA TRP A 294 -7.65 -8.57 14.48
C TRP A 294 -7.41 -9.96 13.86
N TYR A 295 -6.17 -10.30 13.51
CA TYR A 295 -5.87 -11.54 12.79
C TYR A 295 -6.24 -12.76 13.64
N PHE A 296 -5.92 -12.74 14.93
CA PHE A 296 -6.21 -13.84 15.85
C PHE A 296 -7.59 -13.73 16.52
N GLY A 297 -8.38 -12.70 16.22
CA GLY A 297 -9.72 -12.52 16.79
C GLY A 297 -9.69 -12.24 18.29
N ARG A 298 -8.63 -11.59 18.78
CA ARG A 298 -8.51 -11.20 20.19
C ARG A 298 -9.39 -9.99 20.50
N ARG A 299 -9.48 -9.03 19.56
CA ARG A 299 -10.30 -7.82 19.67
C ARG A 299 -10.75 -7.31 18.31
N ASP A 300 -11.91 -6.66 18.29
CA ASP A 300 -12.31 -5.82 17.16
C ASP A 300 -11.33 -4.64 17.05
N THR A 301 -10.90 -4.35 15.84
CA THR A 301 -9.85 -3.36 15.59
C THR A 301 -10.32 -2.39 14.51
N MET A 302 -10.87 -1.26 14.96
CA MET A 302 -11.27 -0.13 14.12
C MET A 302 -10.62 1.13 14.69
N GLU A 303 -9.31 1.25 14.49
CA GLU A 303 -8.53 2.35 15.01
C GLU A 303 -8.51 3.49 13.99
N ILE A 304 -9.06 4.65 14.37
CA ILE A 304 -9.07 5.86 13.55
C ILE A 304 -8.55 7.00 14.42
N ASP A 305 -7.49 7.64 13.94
CA ASP A 305 -6.80 8.70 14.63
C ASP A 305 -7.51 10.05 14.47
N CYS A 306 -7.14 11.02 15.30
CA CYS A 306 -7.61 12.41 15.20
C CYS A 306 -6.96 13.13 14.01
N ALA A 307 -7.45 14.31 13.64
CA ALA A 307 -6.87 15.10 12.54
C ALA A 307 -5.48 15.66 12.88
N TYR A 308 -4.53 15.63 11.93
CA TYR A 308 -3.21 16.27 12.08
C TYR A 308 -3.37 17.75 12.53
N PRO A 309 -2.53 18.26 13.45
CA PRO A 309 -1.30 17.67 14.01
C PRO A 309 -1.47 17.04 15.40
N CYS A 310 -2.57 16.32 15.66
CA CYS A 310 -2.84 15.82 17.01
C CYS A 310 -1.94 14.65 17.47
N ASP A 311 -1.51 13.78 16.54
CA ASP A 311 -0.74 12.58 16.88
C ASP A 311 0.77 12.89 16.95
N ASN A 312 1.26 13.02 18.19
CA ASN A 312 2.66 13.29 18.47
C ASN A 312 3.57 12.05 18.37
N THR A 313 3.02 10.87 18.05
CA THR A 313 3.79 9.65 17.79
C THR A 313 4.20 9.51 16.32
N CYS A 314 3.66 10.36 15.45
CA CYS A 314 4.00 10.39 14.04
C CYS A 314 5.36 11.05 13.77
N HIS A 315 6.23 10.34 13.06
CA HIS A 315 7.50 10.88 12.55
C HIS A 315 7.38 11.65 11.23
N ASN A 316 6.20 11.65 10.59
CA ASN A 316 5.93 12.27 9.28
C ASN A 316 7.01 11.97 8.23
N LEU A 317 7.06 10.71 7.81
CA LEU A 317 8.02 10.16 6.86
C LEU A 317 7.70 10.59 5.41
N ILE A 318 8.07 11.82 5.06
CA ILE A 318 8.00 12.34 3.68
C ILE A 318 9.28 11.97 2.93
N GLY A 319 9.22 10.89 2.15
CA GLY A 319 10.32 10.37 1.32
C GLY A 319 10.91 9.02 1.80
N LEU A 320 11.69 8.35 0.93
CA LEU A 320 12.24 6.98 1.07
C LEU A 320 13.24 6.77 2.25
N ARG A 321 12.99 7.33 3.44
CA ARG A 321 13.76 6.91 4.63
C ARG A 321 13.32 5.54 5.15
N SER A 322 12.14 5.04 4.77
CA SER A 322 11.61 3.76 5.23
C SER A 322 11.91 2.56 4.32
N SER A 323 12.27 2.73 3.05
CA SER A 323 12.46 1.59 2.13
C SER A 323 13.91 1.14 1.97
N PHE A 324 14.91 2.01 2.22
CA PHE A 324 16.32 1.67 2.01
C PHE A 324 17.25 2.48 2.94
N ARG A 325 17.30 2.14 4.25
CA ARG A 325 18.53 2.45 5.00
C ARG A 325 19.65 1.58 4.43
N HIS A 326 20.51 2.15 3.59
CA HIS A 326 21.86 1.65 3.39
C HIS A 326 22.52 1.50 4.77
N TYR A 327 22.66 0.26 5.22
CA TYR A 327 23.61 -0.06 6.27
C TYR A 327 25.02 0.15 5.69
N ASN A 328 25.67 1.25 6.11
CA ASN A 328 27.10 1.44 5.97
C ASN A 328 27.81 0.36 6.81
N GLY A 329 28.02 -0.81 6.22
CA GLY A 329 28.88 -1.87 6.76
C GLY A 329 30.13 -1.98 5.90
N THR A 330 31.17 -1.25 6.25
CA THR A 330 32.53 -1.47 5.77
C THR A 330 32.95 -2.92 6.03
N SER A 331 32.89 -3.76 5.00
CA SER A 331 33.33 -5.16 5.11
C SER A 331 34.45 -5.40 4.09
N ARG A 332 35.69 -5.30 4.57
CA ARG A 332 36.88 -5.77 3.85
C ARG A 332 36.72 -7.28 3.62
N PHE A 333 36.87 -7.70 2.37
CA PHE A 333 36.99 -9.08 1.97
C PHE A 333 38.16 -9.75 2.71
N LYS A 334 37.91 -10.91 3.33
CA LYS A 334 38.91 -11.96 3.46
C LYS A 334 38.39 -13.17 2.69
N HIS A 335 39.08 -13.47 1.59
CA HIS A 335 38.96 -14.73 0.89
C HIS A 335 39.28 -15.88 1.83
N LEU A 336 38.46 -16.92 1.81
CA LEU A 336 38.90 -18.28 2.04
C LEU A 336 38.31 -19.14 0.93
N THR A 337 39.24 -19.70 0.16
CA THR A 337 39.12 -20.88 -0.70
C THR A 337 38.50 -22.05 0.02
#